data_AF-A0A6A0H2K2-F1
#
_entry.id   AF-A0A6A0H2K2-F1
#
_cell.length_a   1.000
_cell.length_b   1.000
_cell.length_c   1.000
_cell.angle_alpha   90.00
_cell.angle_beta   90.00
_cell.angle_gamma   90.00
#
_symmetry.space_group_name_H-M   'P 1'
#
loop_
_entity.id
_entity.type
_entity.pdbx_description
1 polymer ?
#
loop_
_entity_poly.entity_id
_entity_poly.type
_entity_poly.pdbx_seq_one_letter_code
_entity_poly.pdbx_strand_id
1 'polypeptide(L)'
;MFVVLEATGQQIQEVIKFRESKRSSPQFNHLSAVSESIPGLSWVAVEPAPSQYCREMMNAAVFYTNRVLKDFRPGKSLNFMEKDKLHVEWVNAYTSVFSELCDYIKEYHTTGVSWNPRGGAAVAAPPPPPPGGIPPPPPMVKLEPKAIEVDASAQLFQEINKGLDITSKLKKVPDDQKTHKNPGLREGPKPFIKSASPQPKAPVQAVAKPPRLQLEGKKWQEIP
;
A
#
# COMPACT_ATOMS: atom_id res chain seq x y z
N MET A 1 -18.91 14.70 19.85
CA MET A 1 -18.02 14.30 18.74
C MET A 1 -17.66 15.49 17.86
N PHE A 2 -18.63 16.16 17.20
CA PHE A 2 -18.35 17.28 16.27
C PHE A 2 -17.50 18.42 16.86
N VAL A 3 -17.77 18.85 18.10
CA VAL A 3 -17.04 19.95 18.75
C VAL A 3 -15.56 19.60 19.05
N VAL A 4 -15.25 18.33 19.27
CA VAL A 4 -13.88 17.88 19.62
C VAL A 4 -13.00 17.79 18.36
N LEU A 5 -13.61 17.55 17.20
CA LEU A 5 -12.89 17.37 15.94
C LEU A 5 -12.71 18.68 15.15
N GLU A 6 -13.37 19.76 15.56
CA GLU A 6 -13.34 21.04 14.85
C GLU A 6 -11.92 21.59 14.72
N ALA A 7 -11.14 21.57 15.81
CA ALA A 7 -9.76 22.05 15.79
C ALA A 7 -8.88 21.26 14.81
N THR A 8 -9.01 19.93 14.78
CA THR A 8 -8.29 19.08 13.83
C THR A 8 -8.77 19.33 12.39
N GLY A 9 -10.08 19.50 12.19
CA GLY A 9 -10.65 19.83 10.89
C GLY A 9 -10.09 21.15 10.33
N GLN A 10 -9.97 22.19 11.17
CA GLN A 10 -9.38 23.46 10.78
C GLN A 10 -7.90 23.30 10.35
N GLN A 11 -7.10 22.55 11.12
CA GLN A 11 -5.71 22.28 10.78
C GLN A 11 -5.56 21.52 9.45
N ILE A 12 -6.42 20.52 9.21
CA ILE A 12 -6.48 19.80 7.93
C ILE A 12 -6.74 20.78 6.77
N GLN A 13 -7.69 21.70 6.93
CA GLN A 13 -8.01 22.71 5.92
C GLN A 13 -6.87 23.70 5.69
N GLU A 14 -6.15 24.12 6.74
CA GLU A 14 -4.98 24.99 6.61
C GLU A 14 -3.86 24.35 5.79
N VAL A 15 -3.59 23.05 6.00
CA VAL A 15 -2.61 22.29 5.22
C VAL A 15 -2.99 22.24 3.73
N ILE A 16 -4.27 21.99 3.43
CA ILE A 16 -4.77 21.97 2.05
C ILE A 16 -4.61 23.35 1.39
N LYS A 17 -5.06 24.41 2.07
CA LYS A 17 -4.93 25.80 1.60
C LYS A 17 -3.47 26.21 1.39
N PHE A 18 -2.56 25.76 2.25
CA PHE A 18 -1.13 26.06 2.11
C PHE A 18 -0.61 25.56 0.76
N ARG A 19 -0.91 24.31 0.40
CA ARG A 19 -0.53 23.75 -0.91
C ARG A 19 -1.16 24.54 -2.07
N GLU A 20 -2.44 24.90 -1.97
CA GLU A 20 -3.15 25.67 -3.00
C GLU A 20 -2.55 27.06 -3.23
N SER A 21 -2.03 27.70 -2.17
CA SER A 21 -1.35 29.00 -2.26
C SER A 21 0.06 28.92 -2.86
N LYS A 22 0.64 27.71 -2.97
CA LYS A 22 2.03 27.47 -3.38
C LYS A 22 2.13 26.64 -4.67
N ARG A 23 1.20 26.83 -5.62
CA ARG A 23 1.16 26.07 -6.89
C ARG A 23 2.43 26.15 -7.75
N SER A 24 3.21 27.22 -7.62
CA SER A 24 4.49 27.39 -8.32
C SER A 24 5.70 26.83 -7.57
N SER A 25 5.50 26.18 -6.42
CA SER A 25 6.59 25.63 -5.62
C SER A 25 7.36 24.54 -6.39
N PRO A 26 8.71 24.55 -6.36
CA PRO A 26 9.50 23.42 -6.86
C PRO A 26 9.20 22.10 -6.14
N GLN A 27 8.66 22.17 -4.92
CA GLN A 27 8.26 21.02 -4.11
C GLN A 27 6.76 20.72 -4.22
N PHE A 28 6.09 21.13 -5.29
CA PHE A 28 4.64 20.96 -5.43
C PHE A 28 4.16 19.51 -5.30
N ASN A 29 4.94 18.53 -5.76
CA ASN A 29 4.61 17.11 -5.56
C ASN A 29 4.70 16.70 -4.07
N HIS A 30 5.61 17.28 -3.29
CA HIS A 30 5.68 17.04 -1.84
C HIS A 30 4.45 17.61 -1.16
N LEU A 31 4.13 18.87 -1.47
CA LEU A 31 2.95 19.55 -0.92
C LEU A 31 1.65 18.80 -1.29
N SER A 32 1.57 18.29 -2.53
CA SER A 32 0.40 17.53 -2.99
C SER A 32 0.29 16.17 -2.31
N ALA A 33 1.40 15.47 -2.07
CA ALA A 33 1.35 14.23 -1.28
C ALA A 33 0.75 14.50 0.11
N VAL A 34 1.14 15.62 0.74
CA VAL A 34 0.63 16.00 2.06
C VAL A 34 -0.84 16.41 2.00
N SER A 35 -1.21 17.36 1.14
CA SER A 35 -2.57 17.91 1.12
C SER A 35 -3.63 16.89 0.72
N GLU A 36 -3.27 15.91 -0.12
CA GLU A 36 -4.23 14.93 -0.63
C GLU A 36 -4.40 13.73 0.31
N SER A 37 -3.47 13.52 1.25
CA SER A 37 -3.54 12.43 2.24
C SER A 37 -3.88 12.91 3.65
N ILE A 38 -3.68 14.20 3.98
CA ILE A 38 -3.99 14.75 5.30
C ILE A 38 -5.44 14.55 5.78
N PRO A 39 -6.49 14.46 4.90
CA PRO A 39 -7.83 14.10 5.35
C PRO A 39 -7.88 12.75 6.06
N GLY A 40 -6.92 11.85 5.85
CA GLY A 40 -6.80 10.56 6.55
C GLY A 40 -6.72 10.68 8.07
N LEU A 41 -6.32 11.83 8.62
CA LEU A 41 -6.41 12.10 10.06
C LEU A 41 -7.85 12.16 10.59
N SER A 42 -8.84 12.28 9.69
CA SER A 42 -10.27 12.25 10.02
C SER A 42 -10.81 10.83 10.25
N TRP A 43 -9.94 9.80 10.23
CA TRP A 43 -10.35 8.40 10.47
C TRP A 43 -11.12 8.21 11.78
N VAL A 44 -10.89 9.09 12.76
CA VAL A 44 -11.55 9.09 14.07
C VAL A 44 -13.08 9.27 14.00
N ALA A 45 -13.59 9.77 12.87
CA ALA A 45 -15.01 9.93 12.59
C ALA A 45 -15.55 8.87 11.61
N VAL A 46 -14.76 7.85 11.28
CA VAL A 46 -15.10 6.84 10.26
C VAL A 46 -15.39 5.49 10.90
N GLU A 47 -16.54 4.93 10.53
CA GLU A 47 -16.99 3.58 10.91
C GLU A 47 -17.61 2.90 9.68
N PRO A 48 -17.59 1.56 9.57
CA PRO A 48 -16.94 0.59 10.44
C PRO A 48 -15.50 0.25 9.99
N ALA A 49 -14.93 0.97 9.03
CA ALA A 49 -13.65 0.61 8.40
C ALA A 49 -12.62 1.76 8.41
N PRO A 50 -12.24 2.31 9.57
CA PRO A 50 -11.33 3.46 9.65
C PRO A 50 -9.92 3.19 9.13
N SER A 51 -9.38 1.97 9.31
CA SER A 51 -8.04 1.61 8.79
C SER A 51 -8.02 1.59 7.25
N GLN A 52 -9.10 1.10 6.63
CA GLN A 52 -9.26 1.11 5.18
C GLN A 52 -9.34 2.54 4.64
N TYR A 53 -10.12 3.42 5.30
CA TYR A 53 -10.17 4.84 4.96
C TYR A 53 -8.79 5.52 5.04
N CYS A 54 -8.06 5.30 6.14
CA CYS A 54 -6.71 5.84 6.30
C CYS A 54 -5.76 5.35 5.18
N ARG A 55 -5.88 4.09 4.77
CA ARG A 55 -5.10 3.49 3.68
C ARG A 55 -5.41 4.10 2.32
N GLU A 56 -6.68 4.40 2.05
CA GLU A 56 -7.08 5.07 0.81
C GLU A 56 -6.49 6.48 0.71
N MET A 57 -6.46 7.23 1.82
CA MET A 57 -5.82 8.54 1.87
C MET A 57 -4.29 8.43 1.70
N MET A 58 -3.66 7.42 2.28
CA MET A 58 -2.24 7.13 2.03
C MET A 58 -1.96 6.82 0.55
N ASN A 59 -2.83 6.07 -0.12
CA ASN A 59 -2.66 5.77 -1.55
C ASN A 59 -2.71 7.03 -2.42
N ALA A 60 -3.47 8.06 -2.02
CA ALA A 60 -3.43 9.36 -2.69
C ALA A 60 -2.04 10.03 -2.53
N ALA A 61 -1.43 9.96 -1.35
CA ALA A 61 -0.05 10.40 -1.14
C ALA A 61 0.93 9.64 -2.06
N VAL A 62 0.79 8.31 -2.15
CA VAL A 62 1.67 7.43 -2.95
C VAL A 62 1.74 7.87 -4.42
N PHE A 63 0.63 8.35 -4.99
CA PHE A 63 0.61 8.87 -6.35
C PHE A 63 1.61 10.02 -6.56
N TYR A 64 1.69 10.95 -5.60
CA TYR A 64 2.60 12.09 -5.67
C TYR A 64 4.01 11.76 -5.18
N THR A 65 4.17 10.94 -4.15
CA THR A 65 5.50 10.53 -3.66
C THR A 65 6.24 9.69 -4.70
N ASN A 66 5.55 8.87 -5.50
CA ASN A 66 6.16 8.17 -6.63
C ASN A 66 6.75 9.14 -7.68
N ARG A 67 6.14 10.33 -7.86
CA ARG A 67 6.71 11.37 -8.73
C ARG A 67 7.97 11.98 -8.11
N VAL A 68 7.96 12.22 -6.80
CA VAL A 68 9.17 12.65 -6.06
C VAL A 68 10.28 11.62 -6.22
N LEU A 69 10.01 10.33 -5.98
CA LEU A 69 11.00 9.27 -6.17
C LEU A 69 11.50 9.19 -7.61
N LYS A 70 10.62 9.36 -8.60
CA LYS A 70 11.04 9.45 -10.01
C LYS A 70 12.00 10.62 -10.25
N ASP A 71 11.80 11.74 -9.57
CA ASP A 71 12.60 12.93 -9.76
C ASP A 71 13.95 12.91 -9.04
N PHE A 72 14.02 12.25 -7.89
CA PHE A 72 15.16 12.24 -6.98
C PHE A 72 15.74 10.84 -6.72
N ARG A 73 15.52 9.86 -7.61
CA ARG A 73 16.09 8.51 -7.43
C ARG A 73 17.61 8.47 -7.63
N PRO A 74 18.31 7.58 -6.91
CA PRO A 74 19.71 7.26 -7.20
C PRO A 74 19.91 6.88 -8.67
N GLY A 75 20.97 7.41 -9.29
CA GLY A 75 21.35 7.09 -10.67
C GLY A 75 20.62 7.89 -11.77
N LYS A 76 19.71 8.82 -11.43
CA LYS A 76 19.13 9.74 -12.43
C LYS A 76 20.08 10.91 -12.73
N SER A 77 20.71 11.47 -11.69
CA SER A 77 21.73 12.51 -11.83
C SER A 77 23.11 11.85 -11.91
N LEU A 78 23.95 12.34 -12.82
CA LEU A 78 25.37 11.96 -12.94
C LEU A 78 26.12 12.19 -11.61
N ASN A 79 25.65 13.16 -10.81
CA ASN A 79 26.07 13.43 -9.44
C ASN A 79 24.83 13.39 -8.54
N PHE A 80 24.54 12.24 -7.93
CA PHE A 80 23.50 12.16 -6.91
C PHE A 80 23.95 12.93 -5.67
N MET A 81 23.21 13.98 -5.31
CA MET A 81 23.59 14.87 -4.22
C MET A 81 22.87 14.51 -2.93
N GLU A 82 23.40 14.96 -1.79
CA GLU A 82 22.78 14.79 -0.47
C GLU A 82 21.33 15.30 -0.43
N LYS A 83 21.05 16.37 -1.17
CA LYS A 83 19.69 16.92 -1.32
C LYS A 83 18.73 15.94 -1.99
N ASP A 84 19.19 15.16 -2.97
CA ASP A 84 18.35 14.15 -3.64
C ASP A 84 18.05 12.99 -2.67
N LYS A 85 19.03 12.61 -1.84
CA LYS A 85 18.85 11.61 -0.78
C LYS A 85 17.79 12.04 0.23
N LEU A 86 17.81 13.31 0.65
CA LEU A 86 16.83 13.87 1.58
C LEU A 86 15.40 13.73 1.06
N HIS A 87 15.17 13.89 -0.25
CA HIS A 87 13.85 13.71 -0.85
C HIS A 87 13.36 12.26 -0.78
N VAL A 88 14.25 11.29 -0.99
CA VAL A 88 13.92 9.86 -0.85
C VAL A 88 13.62 9.50 0.61
N GLU A 89 14.45 9.97 1.54
CA GLU A 89 14.25 9.77 2.98
C GLU A 89 12.94 10.40 3.45
N TRP A 90 12.62 11.61 2.97
CA TRP A 90 11.35 12.27 3.25
C TRP A 90 10.15 11.44 2.78
N VAL A 91 10.20 10.86 1.57
CA VAL A 91 9.11 10.00 1.07
C VAL A 91 8.91 8.82 2.01
N ASN A 92 9.99 8.12 2.37
CA ASN A 92 9.92 6.93 3.22
C ASN A 92 9.33 7.28 4.60
N ALA A 93 9.86 8.32 5.24
CA ALA A 93 9.39 8.78 6.55
C ALA A 93 7.92 9.24 6.50
N TYR A 94 7.52 9.94 5.46
CA TYR A 94 6.14 10.39 5.33
C TYR A 94 5.17 9.22 5.14
N THR A 95 5.53 8.24 4.31
CA THR A 95 4.70 7.05 4.10
C THR A 95 4.63 6.14 5.32
N SER A 96 5.70 6.08 6.14
CA SER A 96 5.71 5.24 7.35
C SER A 96 4.71 5.73 8.39
N VAL A 97 4.56 7.05 8.56
CA VAL A 97 3.55 7.64 9.47
C VAL A 97 2.14 7.09 9.19
N PHE A 98 1.73 7.08 7.93
CA PHE A 98 0.40 6.57 7.56
C PHE A 98 0.32 5.04 7.62
N SER A 99 1.39 4.32 7.30
CA SER A 99 1.43 2.86 7.43
C SER A 99 1.24 2.44 8.89
N GLU A 100 2.05 3.01 9.78
CA GLU A 100 1.99 2.75 11.22
C GLU A 100 0.65 3.18 11.82
N LEU A 101 0.09 4.31 11.37
CA LEU A 101 -1.26 4.73 11.75
C LEU A 101 -2.33 3.72 11.31
N CYS A 102 -2.26 3.20 10.09
CA CYS A 102 -3.21 2.19 9.61
C CYS A 102 -3.15 0.91 10.45
N ASP A 103 -1.95 0.50 10.84
CA ASP A 103 -1.71 -0.69 11.66
C ASP A 103 -2.21 -0.48 13.09
N TYR A 104 -1.94 0.69 13.69
CA TYR A 104 -2.51 1.11 14.98
C TYR A 104 -4.05 1.08 14.97
N ILE A 105 -4.68 1.69 13.95
CA ILE A 105 -6.14 1.69 13.84
C ILE A 105 -6.67 0.26 13.74
N LYS A 106 -6.01 -0.60 12.95
CA LYS A 106 -6.42 -1.99 12.76
C LYS A 106 -6.36 -2.77 14.07
N GLU A 107 -5.33 -2.55 14.88
CA GLU A 107 -5.10 -3.23 16.16
C GLU A 107 -6.03 -2.75 17.28
N TYR A 108 -6.22 -1.43 17.42
CA TYR A 108 -6.89 -0.84 18.59
C TYR A 108 -8.30 -0.29 18.32
N HIS A 109 -8.62 -0.01 17.06
CA HIS A 109 -9.82 0.72 16.62
C HIS A 109 -10.45 0.12 15.37
N THR A 110 -10.52 -1.21 15.31
CA THR A 110 -10.87 -1.97 14.11
C THR A 110 -12.17 -1.51 13.45
N THR A 111 -13.19 -1.16 14.26
CA THR A 111 -14.52 -0.74 13.78
C THR A 111 -14.85 0.73 14.03
N GLY A 112 -13.90 1.51 14.53
CA GLY A 112 -14.13 2.88 14.98
C GLY A 112 -13.35 3.22 16.25
N VAL A 113 -13.38 4.49 16.64
CA VAL A 113 -12.75 4.95 17.88
C VAL A 113 -13.47 4.37 19.09
N SER A 114 -12.70 3.79 20.00
CA SER A 114 -13.19 3.19 21.23
C SER A 114 -13.40 4.28 22.28
N TRP A 115 -14.63 4.78 22.40
CA TRP A 115 -14.99 5.77 23.41
C TRP A 115 -15.22 5.10 24.78
N ASN A 116 -14.86 5.78 25.87
CA ASN A 116 -15.15 5.30 27.22
C ASN A 116 -16.64 5.51 27.54
N PRO A 117 -17.48 4.46 27.68
CA PRO A 117 -18.91 4.60 27.95
C PRO A 117 -19.21 5.14 29.36
N ARG A 118 -18.23 5.09 30.27
CA ARG A 118 -18.30 5.71 31.61
C ARG A 118 -17.59 7.07 31.66
N GLY A 119 -17.16 7.59 30.51
CA GLY A 119 -16.51 8.90 30.40
C GLY A 119 -17.50 10.05 30.62
N GLY A 120 -16.97 11.22 30.99
CA GLY A 120 -17.74 12.46 31.04
C GLY A 120 -17.98 13.05 29.65
N ALA A 121 -18.70 14.18 29.60
CA ALA A 121 -18.91 14.92 28.35
C ALA A 121 -17.56 15.36 27.75
N ALA A 122 -17.34 15.00 26.48
CA ALA A 122 -16.15 15.41 25.76
C ALA A 122 -16.23 16.91 25.42
N VAL A 123 -15.59 17.75 26.25
CA VAL A 123 -15.43 19.19 26.02
C VAL A 123 -14.19 19.45 25.18
N ALA A 124 -14.23 20.45 24.30
CA ALA A 124 -13.05 20.86 23.53
C ALA A 124 -11.93 21.31 24.48
N ALA A 125 -10.74 20.72 24.33
CA ALA A 125 -9.56 21.20 25.03
C ALA A 125 -9.18 22.60 24.50
N PRO A 126 -8.69 23.52 25.36
CA PRO A 126 -8.20 24.81 24.90
C PRO A 126 -7.08 24.62 23.84
N PRO A 127 -6.94 25.55 22.88
CA PRO A 127 -5.97 25.42 21.80
C PRO A 127 -4.55 25.23 22.35
N PRO A 128 -3.74 24.34 21.76
CA PRO A 128 -2.37 24.13 22.22
C PRO A 128 -1.56 25.43 22.08
N PRO A 129 -0.66 25.73 23.02
CA PRO A 129 0.26 26.85 22.87
C PRO A 129 1.11 26.69 21.59
N PRO A 130 1.64 27.78 21.01
CA PRO A 130 2.51 27.73 19.84
C PRO A 130 3.62 26.68 20.03
N PRO A 131 4.07 25.96 18.99
CA PRO A 131 5.07 24.90 19.12
C PRO A 131 6.34 25.44 19.80
N GLY A 132 6.46 25.22 21.11
CA GLY A 132 7.74 25.24 21.80
C GLY A 132 8.60 24.13 21.20
N GLY A 133 9.91 24.38 21.09
CA GLY A 133 10.85 23.46 20.46
C GLY A 133 10.62 22.00 20.87
N ILE A 134 10.76 21.12 19.89
CA ILE A 134 10.60 19.67 19.99
C ILE A 134 11.18 19.22 21.34
N PRO A 135 10.38 18.67 22.28
CA PRO A 135 10.90 18.16 23.53
C PRO A 135 11.96 17.10 23.20
N PRO A 136 13.09 17.07 23.93
CA PRO A 136 14.16 16.13 23.64
C PRO A 136 13.58 14.71 23.62
N PRO A 137 13.94 13.88 22.63
CA PRO A 137 13.44 12.52 22.53
C PRO A 137 13.71 11.79 23.85
N PRO A 138 12.80 10.90 24.29
CA PRO A 138 13.04 10.08 25.46
C PRO A 138 14.36 9.31 25.30
N PRO A 139 15.14 9.12 26.39
CA PRO A 139 16.40 8.41 26.33
C PRO A 139 16.18 7.01 25.74
N MET A 140 16.87 6.74 24.63
CA MET A 140 16.80 5.45 23.96
C MET A 140 17.24 4.36 24.95
N VAL A 141 16.35 3.39 25.20
CA VAL A 141 16.73 2.14 25.87
C VAL A 141 17.77 1.47 24.99
N LYS A 142 18.93 1.12 25.56
CA LYS A 142 19.96 0.32 24.88
C LYS A 142 19.37 -1.03 24.50
N LEU A 143 18.98 -1.17 23.24
CA LEU A 143 18.72 -2.47 22.62
C LEU A 143 20.09 -3.11 22.35
N GLU A 144 20.43 -4.11 23.16
CA GLU A 144 21.55 -4.99 22.84
C GLU A 144 21.24 -5.72 21.53
N PRO A 145 22.17 -5.72 20.55
CA PRO A 145 21.94 -6.40 19.29
C PRO A 145 21.98 -7.91 19.55
N LYS A 146 20.82 -8.56 19.46
CA LYS A 146 20.79 -9.99 19.18
C LYS A 146 21.24 -10.16 17.73
N ALA A 147 22.39 -10.79 17.53
CA ALA A 147 22.93 -11.09 16.22
C ALA A 147 21.86 -11.80 15.38
N ILE A 148 21.42 -11.14 14.31
CA ILE A 148 20.65 -11.76 13.24
C ILE A 148 21.68 -12.32 12.28
N GLU A 149 21.69 -13.64 12.11
CA GLU A 149 22.45 -14.34 11.09
C GLU A 149 22.11 -13.74 9.71
N VAL A 150 23.08 -13.06 9.11
CA VAL A 150 22.98 -12.39 7.80
C VAL A 150 22.99 -13.42 6.64
N ASP A 151 23.18 -14.70 6.94
CA ASP A 151 23.35 -15.75 5.94
C ASP A 151 22.05 -16.08 5.19
N ALA A 152 20.88 -16.02 5.86
CA ALA A 152 19.61 -16.38 5.24
C ALA A 152 19.17 -15.41 4.13
N SER A 153 19.48 -14.11 4.27
CA SER A 153 19.13 -13.11 3.25
C SER A 153 20.08 -13.13 2.05
N ALA A 154 21.38 -13.37 2.26
CA ALA A 154 22.33 -13.52 1.15
C ALA A 154 22.03 -14.77 0.31
N GLN A 155 21.64 -15.88 0.95
CA GLN A 155 21.22 -17.11 0.28
C GLN A 155 19.94 -16.92 -0.53
N LEU A 156 18.95 -16.19 -0.02
CA LEU A 156 17.69 -15.92 -0.72
C LEU A 156 17.93 -15.13 -2.02
N PHE A 157 18.79 -14.12 -1.98
CA PHE A 157 19.07 -13.30 -3.17
C PHE A 157 19.96 -14.04 -4.18
N GLN A 158 20.83 -14.95 -3.73
CA GLN A 158 21.55 -15.86 -4.62
C GLN A 158 20.64 -16.91 -5.25
N GLU A 159 19.60 -17.37 -4.56
CA GLU A 159 18.64 -18.32 -5.10
C GLU A 159 17.70 -17.69 -6.14
N ILE A 160 17.33 -16.41 -5.95
CA ILE A 160 16.57 -15.63 -6.93
C ILE A 160 17.37 -15.40 -8.23
N ASN A 161 18.69 -15.22 -8.14
CA ASN A 161 19.54 -15.02 -9.31
C ASN A 161 19.80 -16.29 -10.15
N LYS A 162 19.32 -17.47 -9.71
CA LYS A 162 19.46 -18.75 -10.46
C LYS A 162 18.43 -18.95 -11.59
N GLY A 163 17.47 -18.03 -11.75
CA GLY A 163 16.55 -18.02 -12.89
C GLY A 163 15.74 -19.32 -13.03
N LEU A 164 15.61 -19.83 -14.26
CA LEU A 164 14.75 -20.99 -14.61
C LEU A 164 15.13 -22.31 -13.91
N ASP A 165 16.35 -22.41 -13.37
CA ASP A 165 16.88 -23.63 -12.75
C ASP A 165 16.36 -23.84 -11.31
N ILE A 166 15.68 -22.84 -10.72
CA ILE A 166 15.02 -22.97 -9.41
C ILE A 166 13.90 -24.02 -9.43
N THR A 167 13.35 -24.32 -10.61
CA THR A 167 12.26 -25.31 -10.78
C THR A 167 12.75 -26.75 -10.63
N SER A 168 14.06 -27.00 -10.76
CA SER A 168 14.70 -28.31 -10.63
C SER A 168 14.75 -28.82 -9.17
N LYS A 169 14.62 -27.91 -8.18
CA LYS A 169 14.62 -28.24 -6.74
C LYS A 169 13.24 -28.60 -6.19
N LEU A 170 12.17 -28.42 -6.97
CA LEU A 170 10.82 -28.79 -6.53
C LEU A 170 10.62 -30.30 -6.66
N LYS A 171 10.24 -30.96 -5.56
CA LYS A 171 9.93 -32.39 -5.56
C LYS A 171 8.80 -32.67 -6.55
N LYS A 172 9.04 -33.55 -7.53
CA LYS A 172 8.02 -33.96 -8.50
C LYS A 172 6.82 -34.54 -7.76
N VAL A 173 5.65 -33.98 -8.01
CA VAL A 173 4.38 -34.45 -7.45
C VAL A 173 4.13 -35.87 -8.00
N PRO A 174 4.08 -36.91 -7.13
CA PRO A 174 3.80 -38.27 -7.57
C PRO A 174 2.41 -38.34 -8.20
N ASP A 175 2.23 -39.28 -9.13
CA ASP A 175 1.02 -39.38 -9.94
C ASP A 175 -0.26 -39.53 -9.12
N ASP A 176 -0.15 -40.07 -7.90
CA ASP A 176 -1.26 -40.26 -6.97
C ASP A 176 -1.80 -38.95 -6.36
N GLN A 177 -1.02 -37.87 -6.41
CA GLN A 177 -1.42 -36.53 -5.94
C GLN A 177 -1.90 -35.63 -7.08
N LYS A 178 -1.88 -36.12 -8.33
CA LYS A 178 -2.36 -35.36 -9.48
C LYS A 178 -3.88 -35.54 -9.59
N THR A 179 -4.61 -34.44 -9.38
CA THR A 179 -6.08 -34.37 -9.43
C THR A 179 -6.71 -34.77 -10.78
N HIS A 180 -5.91 -34.98 -11.84
CA HIS A 180 -6.38 -35.52 -13.12
C HIS A 180 -6.18 -37.04 -13.26
N LYS A 181 -5.33 -37.66 -12.42
CA LYS A 181 -5.13 -39.12 -12.38
C LYS A 181 -5.85 -39.78 -11.23
N ASN A 182 -6.17 -39.01 -10.18
CA ASN A 182 -6.94 -39.48 -9.04
C ASN A 182 -8.17 -38.56 -8.82
N PRO A 183 -9.35 -38.94 -9.35
CA PRO A 183 -10.58 -38.15 -9.26
C PRO A 183 -11.07 -37.92 -7.83
N GLY A 184 -10.69 -38.78 -6.87
CA GLY A 184 -11.10 -38.68 -5.47
C GLY A 184 -10.53 -37.46 -4.74
N LEU A 185 -9.40 -36.91 -5.18
CA LEU A 185 -8.84 -35.67 -4.61
C LEU A 185 -9.66 -34.41 -4.95
N ARG A 186 -10.67 -34.52 -5.84
CA ARG A 186 -11.56 -33.41 -6.18
C ARG A 186 -12.75 -33.30 -5.23
N GLU A 187 -12.91 -34.24 -4.29
CA GLU A 187 -13.98 -34.22 -3.31
C GLU A 187 -13.55 -33.40 -2.08
N GLY A 188 -14.03 -32.16 -2.00
CA GLY A 188 -13.89 -31.33 -0.81
C GLY A 188 -14.83 -31.76 0.33
N PRO A 189 -14.65 -31.23 1.56
CA PRO A 189 -15.51 -31.58 2.69
C PRO A 189 -16.98 -31.19 2.41
N LYS A 190 -17.90 -32.05 2.82
CA LYS A 190 -19.34 -31.92 2.54
C LYS A 190 -19.93 -30.66 3.19
N PRO A 191 -20.95 -30.03 2.56
CA PRO A 191 -21.66 -30.46 1.35
C PRO A 191 -21.03 -29.93 0.05
N PHE A 192 -20.69 -30.85 -0.87
CA PHE A 192 -20.09 -30.56 -2.18
C PHE A 192 -21.17 -30.32 -3.25
N ILE A 193 -21.12 -29.18 -3.95
CA ILE A 193 -21.98 -28.90 -5.10
C ILE A 193 -21.19 -29.16 -6.39
N LYS A 194 -21.61 -30.16 -7.17
CA LYS A 194 -21.07 -30.44 -8.51
C LYS A 194 -21.48 -29.32 -9.47
N SER A 195 -20.53 -28.50 -9.92
CA SER A 195 -20.75 -27.62 -11.08
C SER A 195 -20.81 -28.48 -12.34
N ALA A 196 -21.96 -28.47 -13.03
CA ALA A 196 -22.15 -29.18 -14.29
C ALA A 196 -21.27 -28.55 -15.40
N SER A 197 -20.59 -29.40 -16.17
CA SER A 197 -19.79 -28.99 -17.33
C SER A 197 -20.69 -28.51 -18.47
N PRO A 198 -20.31 -27.46 -19.23
CA PRO A 198 -21.04 -27.06 -20.43
C PRO A 198 -20.93 -28.11 -21.53
N GLN A 199 -22.06 -28.39 -22.18
CA GLN A 199 -22.20 -29.36 -23.27
C GLN A 199 -21.52 -28.84 -24.56
N PRO A 200 -20.89 -29.70 -25.39
CA PRO A 200 -20.20 -29.26 -26.61
C PRO A 200 -21.21 -28.80 -27.68
N LYS A 201 -21.02 -27.60 -28.23
CA LYS A 201 -21.70 -27.16 -29.46
C LYS A 201 -20.95 -27.72 -30.68
N ALA A 202 -21.73 -28.17 -31.67
CA ALA A 202 -21.23 -28.73 -32.93
C ALA A 202 -20.34 -27.73 -33.71
N PRO A 203 -19.35 -28.22 -34.50
CA PRO A 203 -18.40 -27.35 -35.18
C PRO A 203 -19.01 -26.68 -36.41
N VAL A 204 -18.94 -25.36 -36.48
CA VAL A 204 -19.21 -24.57 -37.69
C VAL A 204 -17.88 -24.34 -38.39
N GLN A 205 -17.79 -24.71 -39.69
CA GLN A 205 -16.59 -24.56 -40.50
C GLN A 205 -16.22 -23.09 -40.68
N ALA A 206 -14.98 -22.71 -40.33
CA ALA A 206 -14.45 -21.36 -40.53
C ALA A 206 -13.81 -21.23 -41.93
N VAL A 207 -14.22 -20.19 -42.66
CA VAL A 207 -13.66 -19.78 -43.95
C VAL A 207 -12.26 -19.20 -43.73
N ALA A 208 -11.26 -19.75 -44.41
CA ALA A 208 -9.87 -19.30 -44.32
C ALA A 208 -9.68 -17.92 -44.99
N LYS A 209 -9.34 -16.90 -44.20
CA LYS A 209 -8.74 -15.64 -44.67
C LYS A 209 -7.31 -15.52 -44.11
N PRO A 210 -6.36 -14.93 -44.85
CA PRO A 210 -4.96 -14.87 -44.41
C PRO A 210 -4.80 -13.94 -43.19
N PRO A 211 -3.99 -14.34 -42.19
CA PRO A 211 -3.84 -13.59 -40.94
C PRO A 211 -3.15 -12.24 -41.18
N ARG A 212 -3.70 -11.17 -40.59
CA ARG A 212 -3.11 -9.82 -40.57
C ARG A 212 -2.77 -9.44 -39.14
N LEU A 213 -1.50 -9.11 -38.90
CA LEU A 213 -1.03 -8.48 -37.65
C LEU A 213 -0.92 -6.97 -37.88
N GLN A 214 -1.89 -6.20 -37.38
CA GLN A 214 -1.79 -4.74 -37.32
C GLN A 214 -2.19 -4.23 -35.94
N LEU A 215 -1.42 -3.25 -35.47
CA LEU A 215 -1.65 -2.52 -34.22
C LEU A 215 -2.57 -1.34 -34.52
N GLU A 216 -3.87 -1.46 -34.22
CA GLU A 216 -4.77 -0.30 -34.15
C GLU A 216 -4.79 0.26 -32.72
N GLY A 217 -4.09 1.37 -32.52
CA GLY A 217 -4.01 2.05 -31.24
C GLY A 217 -3.16 1.28 -30.20
N LYS A 218 -3.75 0.96 -29.04
CA LYS A 218 -3.05 0.41 -27.86
C LYS A 218 -3.41 -1.04 -27.50
N LYS A 219 -4.08 -1.78 -28.40
CA LYS A 219 -4.39 -3.19 -28.18
C LYS A 219 -3.94 -4.04 -29.36
N TRP A 220 -3.18 -5.08 -29.08
CA TRP A 220 -2.92 -6.17 -30.02
C TRP A 220 -4.19 -7.01 -30.12
N GLN A 221 -4.71 -7.18 -31.33
CA GLN A 221 -5.77 -8.15 -31.58
C GLN A 221 -5.17 -9.33 -32.33
N GLU A 222 -5.00 -10.44 -31.62
CA GLU A 222 -5.07 -11.77 -32.20
C GLU A 222 -6.43 -12.35 -31.81
N ILE A 223 -7.28 -12.62 -32.79
CA ILE A 223 -8.51 -13.37 -32.60
C ILE A 223 -8.52 -14.45 -33.70
N PRO A 224 -8.77 -15.73 -33.32
CA PRO A 224 -8.53 -16.91 -34.17
C PRO A 224 -9.26 -16.92 -35.51
#